data_AF-A0A2T4MX94-F1
#
_entry.id   AF-A0A2T4MX94-F1
#
_cell.length_a   1.000
_cell.length_b   1.000
_cell.length_c   1.000
_cell.angle_alpha   90.00
_cell.angle_beta   90.00
_cell.angle_gamma   90.00
#
_symmetry.space_group_name_H-M   'P 1'
#
loop_
_entity.id
_entity.type
_entity.pdbx_description
1 polymer ?
#
loop_
_entity_poly.entity_id
_entity_poly.type
_entity_poly.pdbx_seq_one_letter_code
_entity_poly.pdbx_strand_id
1 'polypeptide(L)'
;MSLSVGSLMAALWNRFNAAMAAQDPKVLEVVEEFGSEAAFIKSVGDAADAVNDYFAEWFNDCDHDWNIIHIDVDGIKEESLDAAIWTAICGKTDVTEATENWVKNFIPHALWE
;
A
#
# COMPACT_ATOMS: atom_id res chain seq x y z
N MET A 1 -13.84 9.98 6.31
CA MET A 1 -12.56 9.62 5.70
C MET A 1 -11.67 9.05 6.79
N SER A 2 -11.46 7.74 6.78
CA SER A 2 -10.55 7.04 7.68
C SER A 2 -9.13 7.60 7.46
N LEU A 3 -8.49 8.05 8.54
CA LEU A 3 -7.15 8.65 8.51
C LEU A 3 -6.06 7.73 7.92
N SER A 4 -6.34 6.42 7.84
CA SER A 4 -5.46 5.38 7.32
C SER A 4 -5.27 5.41 5.81
N VAL A 5 -6.33 5.64 5.02
CA VAL A 5 -6.23 5.68 3.54
C VAL A 5 -5.41 6.87 3.09
N GLY A 6 -5.67 8.04 3.69
CA GLY A 6 -4.89 9.24 3.39
C GLY A 6 -3.41 9.06 3.72
N SER A 7 -3.10 8.35 4.81
CA SER A 7 -1.71 8.04 5.20
C SER A 7 -1.04 7.04 4.26
N LEU A 8 -1.77 6.00 3.82
CA LEU A 8 -1.28 5.01 2.86
C LEU A 8 -1.02 5.64 1.49
N MET A 9 -1.95 6.46 1.00
CA MET A 9 -1.76 7.22 -0.24
C MET A 9 -0.53 8.13 -0.15
N ALA A 10 -0.34 8.83 0.96
CA ALA A 10 0.83 9.69 1.16
C ALA A 10 2.14 8.89 1.17
N ALA A 11 2.17 7.72 1.84
CA ALA A 11 3.34 6.85 1.88
C ALA A 11 3.70 6.29 0.49
N LEU A 12 2.71 5.77 -0.24
CA LEU A 12 2.90 5.28 -1.61
C LEU A 12 3.35 6.40 -2.55
N TRP A 13 2.85 7.63 -2.34
CA TRP A 13 3.29 8.80 -3.09
C TRP A 13 4.74 9.16 -2.82
N ASN A 14 5.18 9.11 -1.56
CA ASN A 14 6.56 9.37 -1.20
C ASN A 14 7.50 8.33 -1.80
N ARG A 15 7.13 7.05 -1.81
CA ARG A 15 7.90 5.98 -2.48
C ARG A 15 8.01 6.20 -3.97
N PHE A 16 6.92 6.58 -4.63
CA PHE A 16 6.95 6.94 -6.05
C PHE A 16 7.89 8.12 -6.34
N ASN A 17 7.76 9.21 -5.60
CA ASN A 17 8.61 10.40 -5.79
C ASN A 17 10.09 10.08 -5.53
N ALA A 18 10.39 9.28 -4.50
CA ALA A 18 11.75 8.85 -4.20
C ALA A 18 12.33 7.99 -5.33
N ALA A 19 11.57 7.03 -5.85
CA ALA A 19 12.00 6.18 -6.94
C ALA A 19 12.20 6.95 -8.26
N MET A 20 11.31 7.89 -8.58
CA MET A 20 11.45 8.77 -9.74
C MET A 20 12.68 9.68 -9.62
N ALA A 21 12.91 10.25 -8.42
CA ALA A 21 14.10 11.08 -8.17
C ALA A 21 15.41 10.27 -8.25
N ALA A 22 15.38 9.01 -7.84
CA ALA A 22 16.49 8.07 -7.97
C ALA A 22 16.68 7.52 -9.38
N GLN A 23 15.74 7.78 -10.31
CA GLN A 23 15.68 7.17 -11.64
C GLN A 23 15.73 5.64 -11.57
N ASP A 24 14.96 5.04 -10.64
CA ASP A 24 14.92 3.58 -10.49
C ASP A 24 14.42 2.94 -11.80
N PRO A 25 15.26 2.15 -12.49
CA PRO A 25 14.91 1.58 -13.78
C PRO A 25 13.69 0.66 -13.73
N LYS A 26 13.44 -0.01 -12.60
CA LYS A 26 12.24 -0.86 -12.45
C LYS A 26 10.97 -0.03 -12.39
N VAL A 27 11.00 1.10 -11.68
CA VAL A 27 9.83 1.98 -11.56
C VAL A 27 9.57 2.69 -12.87
N LEU A 28 10.61 3.11 -13.58
CA LEU A 28 10.47 3.69 -14.92
C LEU A 28 9.84 2.69 -15.90
N GLU A 29 10.32 1.44 -15.93
CA GLU A 29 9.74 0.37 -16.75
C GLU A 29 8.27 0.13 -16.40
N VAL A 30 7.94 0.02 -15.11
CA VAL A 30 6.54 -0.17 -14.67
C VAL A 30 5.66 1.02 -15.10
N VAL A 31 6.12 2.26 -14.93
CA VAL A 31 5.37 3.45 -15.35
C VAL A 31 5.14 3.47 -16.87
N GLU A 32 6.15 3.09 -17.67
CA GLU A 32 6.02 2.94 -19.12
C GLU A 32 4.99 1.86 -19.48
N GLU A 33 4.98 0.74 -18.76
CA GLU A 33 4.02 -0.34 -18.98
C GLU A 33 2.59 0.00 -18.55
N PHE A 34 2.41 0.91 -17.58
CA PHE A 34 1.11 1.51 -17.27
C PHE A 34 0.66 2.52 -18.35
N GLY A 35 1.54 2.87 -19.30
CA GLY A 35 1.27 3.72 -20.44
C GLY A 35 1.31 5.22 -20.15
N SER A 36 1.27 5.62 -18.87
CA SER A 36 1.52 6.99 -18.44
C SER A 36 1.73 7.06 -16.93
N GLU A 37 2.39 8.12 -16.47
CA GLU A 37 2.47 8.48 -15.06
C GLU A 37 1.06 8.57 -14.45
N ALA A 38 0.10 9.23 -15.12
CA ALA A 38 -1.27 9.34 -14.63
C ALA A 38 -1.97 7.99 -14.41
N ALA A 39 -1.71 7.00 -15.27
CA ALA A 39 -2.24 5.65 -15.11
C ALA A 39 -1.62 4.92 -13.91
N PHE A 40 -0.32 5.13 -13.66
CA PHE A 40 0.35 4.64 -12.46
C PHE A 40 -0.17 5.33 -11.18
N ILE A 41 -0.37 6.65 -11.20
CA ILE A 41 -0.99 7.38 -10.07
C ILE A 41 -2.37 6.81 -9.77
N LYS A 42 -3.16 6.50 -10.82
CA LYS A 42 -4.46 5.89 -10.66
C LYS A 42 -4.36 4.50 -9.99
N SER A 43 -3.38 3.67 -10.35
CA SER A 43 -3.20 2.36 -9.71
C SER A 43 -2.79 2.46 -8.24
N VAL A 44 -2.02 3.48 -7.86
CA VAL A 44 -1.74 3.81 -6.44
C VAL A 44 -3.03 4.15 -5.69
N GLY A 45 -3.92 4.94 -6.29
CA GLY A 45 -5.24 5.25 -5.73
C GLY A 45 -6.12 4.01 -5.60
N ASP A 46 -6.26 3.24 -6.68
CA ASP A 46 -7.03 2.00 -6.73
C ASP A 46 -6.52 0.99 -5.67
N ALA A 47 -5.20 0.93 -5.45
CA ALA A 47 -4.58 0.07 -4.43
C ALA A 47 -4.90 0.53 -3.00
N ALA A 48 -4.85 1.83 -2.73
CA ALA A 48 -5.20 2.38 -1.42
C ALA A 48 -6.68 2.15 -1.08
N ASP A 49 -7.57 2.27 -2.07
CA ASP A 49 -8.99 1.95 -1.94
C ASP A 49 -9.21 0.45 -1.67
N ALA A 50 -8.55 -0.44 -2.41
CA ALA A 50 -8.64 -1.89 -2.19
C ALA A 50 -8.20 -2.31 -0.77
N VAL A 51 -7.11 -1.71 -0.28
CA VAL A 51 -6.63 -1.92 1.09
C VAL A 51 -7.64 -1.42 2.11
N ASN A 52 -8.23 -0.24 1.86
CA ASN A 52 -9.27 0.31 2.73
C ASN A 52 -10.50 -0.61 2.79
N ASP A 53 -10.94 -1.12 1.65
CA ASP A 53 -12.10 -2.01 1.56
C ASP A 53 -11.84 -3.33 2.31
N TYR A 54 -10.63 -3.89 2.16
CA TYR A 54 -10.21 -5.07 2.93
C TYR A 54 -10.27 -4.83 4.43
N PHE A 55 -9.68 -3.73 4.91
CA PHE A 55 -9.69 -3.40 6.32
C PHE A 55 -11.09 -3.02 6.82
N ALA A 56 -11.92 -2.36 6.01
CA ALA A 56 -13.30 -2.07 6.36
C ALA A 56 -14.11 -3.35 6.54
N GLU A 57 -13.90 -4.37 5.70
CA GLU A 57 -14.58 -5.67 5.83
C GLU A 57 -14.14 -6.42 7.09
N TRP A 58 -12.83 -6.48 7.37
CA TRP A 58 -12.26 -7.26 8.47
C TRP A 58 -12.25 -6.56 9.84
N PHE A 59 -12.16 -5.24 9.89
CA PHE A 59 -12.09 -4.46 11.14
C PHE A 59 -13.39 -3.69 11.42
N ASN A 60 -14.50 -4.09 10.80
CA ASN A 60 -15.80 -3.42 10.82
C ASN A 60 -16.36 -3.08 12.22
N ASP A 61 -15.83 -3.68 13.29
CA ASP A 61 -16.25 -3.45 14.69
C ASP A 61 -15.14 -2.92 15.62
N CYS A 62 -13.90 -2.75 15.15
CA CYS A 62 -12.79 -2.31 15.99
C CYS A 62 -12.42 -0.86 15.71
N ASP A 63 -13.08 0.06 16.42
CA ASP A 63 -12.74 1.49 16.51
C ASP A 63 -11.30 1.74 17.04
N HIS A 64 -10.53 0.69 17.35
CA HIS A 64 -9.28 0.76 18.12
C HIS A 64 -7.98 0.36 17.39
N ASP A 65 -7.99 -0.32 16.24
CA ASP A 65 -6.77 -0.99 15.75
C ASP A 65 -6.16 -0.43 14.46
N TRP A 66 -6.57 0.76 14.01
CA TRP A 66 -5.87 1.44 12.91
C TRP A 66 -4.42 1.85 13.28
N ASN A 67 -4.09 1.95 14.57
CA ASN A 67 -2.71 2.15 15.06
C ASN A 67 -1.82 0.90 14.89
N ILE A 68 -2.42 -0.28 14.70
CA ILE A 68 -1.71 -1.54 14.49
C ILE A 68 -1.21 -1.64 13.03
N ILE A 69 -1.85 -0.91 12.12
CA ILE A 69 -1.44 -0.85 10.72
C ILE A 69 -0.19 0.02 10.61
N HIS A 70 0.95 -0.63 10.41
CA HIS A 70 2.23 0.04 10.29
C HIS A 70 2.40 0.65 8.89
N ILE A 71 2.06 1.93 8.75
CA ILE A 71 2.35 2.73 7.54
C ILE A 71 3.59 3.58 7.82
N ASP A 72 4.62 3.42 7.01
CA ASP A 72 5.84 4.22 7.08
C ASP A 72 5.83 5.30 6.01
N VAL A 73 5.30 6.47 6.37
CA VAL A 73 5.18 7.60 5.44
C VAL A 73 6.56 8.14 5.01
N ASP A 74 7.60 7.88 5.80
CA ASP A 74 8.99 8.24 5.46
C ASP A 74 9.60 7.31 4.39
N GLY A 75 8.99 6.13 4.13
CA GLY A 75 9.36 5.21 3.05
C GLY A 75 10.67 4.45 3.28
N ILE A 76 11.11 4.28 4.52
CA ILE A 76 12.42 3.70 4.88
C ILE A 76 12.27 2.23 5.33
N LYS A 77 11.12 1.85 5.89
CA LYS A 77 10.89 0.54 6.47
C LYS A 77 10.31 -0.41 5.43
N GLU A 78 10.98 -1.54 5.24
CA GLU A 78 10.57 -2.61 4.31
C GLU A 78 9.46 -3.50 4.90
N GLU A 79 9.26 -3.46 6.22
CA GLU A 79 8.25 -4.25 6.92
C GLU A 79 6.89 -3.53 7.01
N SER A 80 6.79 -2.30 6.50
CA SER A 80 5.55 -1.52 6.55
C SER A 80 4.55 -1.99 5.50
N LEU A 81 3.26 -1.76 5.76
CA LEU A 81 2.19 -2.11 4.84
C LEU A 81 2.41 -1.45 3.48
N ASP A 82 2.75 -0.15 3.46
CA ASP A 82 3.02 0.59 2.23
C ASP A 82 4.18 -0.01 1.42
N ALA A 83 5.19 -0.65 2.04
CA ALA A 83 6.25 -1.37 1.34
C ALA A 83 5.72 -2.63 0.62
N ALA A 84 4.85 -3.39 1.28
CA ALA A 84 4.21 -4.56 0.70
C ALA A 84 3.29 -4.19 -0.46
N ILE A 85 2.48 -3.14 -0.29
CA ILE A 85 1.59 -2.63 -1.35
C ILE A 85 2.40 -2.04 -2.50
N TRP A 86 3.47 -1.31 -2.22
CA TRP A 86 4.39 -0.81 -3.24
C TRP A 86 4.99 -1.94 -4.08
N THR A 87 5.45 -3.01 -3.42
CA THR A 87 5.97 -4.21 -4.10
C THR A 87 4.90 -4.84 -4.99
N ALA A 88 3.65 -4.88 -4.55
CA ALA A 88 2.55 -5.43 -5.34
C ALA A 88 2.23 -4.58 -6.57
N ILE A 89 2.21 -3.24 -6.43
CA ILE A 89 2.00 -2.31 -7.55
C ILE A 89 3.12 -2.44 -8.59
N CYS A 90 4.38 -2.42 -8.15
CA CYS A 90 5.53 -2.58 -9.04
C CYS A 90 5.62 -3.98 -9.66
N GLY A 91 5.23 -5.02 -8.91
CA GLY A 91 5.18 -6.40 -9.39
C GLY A 91 3.94 -6.73 -10.22
N LYS A 92 2.97 -5.81 -10.31
CA LYS A 92 1.62 -6.02 -10.89
C LYS A 92 0.93 -7.26 -10.34
N THR A 93 1.09 -7.50 -9.05
CA THR A 93 0.42 -8.59 -8.35
C THR A 93 -0.85 -8.09 -7.67
N ASP A 94 -1.63 -9.02 -7.14
CA ASP A 94 -2.85 -8.70 -6.43
C ASP A 94 -2.55 -7.94 -5.12
N VAL A 95 -3.11 -6.73 -5.00
CA VAL A 95 -2.93 -5.83 -3.85
C VAL A 95 -3.64 -6.38 -2.61
N THR A 96 -4.81 -6.99 -2.78
CA THR A 96 -5.57 -7.61 -1.69
C THR A 96 -4.81 -8.80 -1.15
N GLU A 97 -4.26 -9.66 -2.02
CA GLU A 97 -3.42 -10.79 -1.60
C GLU A 97 -2.16 -10.30 -0.85
N ALA A 98 -1.51 -9.25 -1.33
CA ALA A 98 -0.36 -8.64 -0.65
C ALA A 98 -0.74 -8.09 0.74
N THR A 99 -1.91 -7.46 0.84
CA THR A 99 -2.47 -6.95 2.10
C THR A 99 -2.72 -8.09 3.08
N GLU A 100 -3.42 -9.14 2.65
CA GLU A 100 -3.68 -10.32 3.48
C GLU A 100 -2.39 -10.98 3.99
N ASN A 101 -1.40 -11.13 3.10
CA ASN A 101 -0.13 -11.74 3.47
C ASN A 101 0.63 -10.88 4.47
N TRP A 102 0.60 -9.55 4.31
CA TRP A 102 1.18 -8.64 5.28
C TRP A 102 0.48 -8.77 6.65
N VAL A 103 -0.86 -8.78 6.65
CA VAL A 103 -1.68 -8.92 7.87
C VAL A 103 -1.36 -10.24 8.58
N LYS A 104 -1.28 -11.37 7.85
CA LYS A 104 -0.92 -12.69 8.39
C LYS A 104 0.46 -12.72 9.04
N ASN A 105 1.41 -11.96 8.50
CA ASN A 105 2.80 -12.00 8.97
C ASN A 105 3.06 -11.04 10.14
N PHE A 106 2.48 -9.85 10.11
CA PHE A 106 2.84 -8.78 11.05
C PHE A 106 1.79 -8.54 12.12
N ILE A 107 0.52 -8.82 11.82
CA ILE A 107 -0.60 -8.63 12.75
C ILE A 107 -1.52 -9.86 12.76
N PRO A 108 -0.97 -11.10 12.91
CA PRO A 108 -1.76 -12.33 12.82
C PRO A 108 -2.90 -12.40 13.84
N HIS A 109 -2.78 -11.68 14.95
CA HIS A 109 -3.80 -11.59 16.00
C HIS A 109 -5.05 -10.82 15.56
N ALA A 110 -4.95 -9.98 14.53
CA ALA A 110 -6.08 -9.26 13.97
C ALA A 110 -6.96 -10.12 13.04
N LEU A 111 -6.53 -11.35 12.70
CA LEU A 111 -7.26 -12.28 11.85
C LEU A 111 -8.15 -13.27 12.62
N TRP A 112 -8.34 -13.08 13.93
CA TRP A 112 -9.09 -14.00 14.78
C TRP A 112 -10.53 -13.52 14.97
N GLU A 113 -11.45 -14.16 14.24
CA GLU A 113 -12.76 -14.58 14.76
C GLU A 113 -12.84 -16.12 14.74
#